data_AF-A0A061AH35-F1
#
_entry.id   AF-A0A061AH35-F1
#
_cell.length_a   1.000
_cell.length_b   1.000
_cell.length_c   1.000
_cell.angle_alpha   90.00
_cell.angle_beta   90.00
_cell.angle_gamma   90.00
#
_symmetry.space_group_name_H-M   'P 1'
#
loop_
_entity.id
_entity.type
_entity.pdbx_description
1 polymer ?
#
loop_
_entity_poly.entity_id
_entity_poly.type
_entity_poly.pdbx_seq_one_letter_code
_entity_poly.pdbx_strand_id
1 'polypeptide(L)'
;MDINRSGYYKWLNRKDNPSEREIQRAKDIAIIKKIHKKHPSHGYRWIRTYAVKHYGVNWSNQHAHLCCKYAGIMSSGKHYRYVKPGDERIKYKNLINASWQYLSRPLEVIVSDMTAFYVKGKYYELTLYIDAIQKKF
;
A
#
# COMPACT_ATOMS: atom_id res chain seq x y z
N MET A 1 -0.73 46.36 2.40
CA MET A 1 0.23 45.26 2.25
C MET A 1 1.58 45.76 2.71
N ASP A 2 2.03 45.34 3.88
CA ASP A 2 3.24 45.86 4.51
C ASP A 2 4.46 45.05 4.05
N ILE A 3 4.88 45.29 2.80
CA ILE A 3 6.03 44.59 2.19
C ILE A 3 7.09 45.63 1.87
N ASN A 4 8.30 45.45 2.42
CA ASN A 4 9.43 46.31 2.12
C ASN A 4 9.69 46.36 0.61
N ARG A 5 9.80 47.57 0.06
CA ARG A 5 10.04 47.86 -1.36
C ARG A 5 11.24 47.09 -1.92
N SER A 6 12.32 46.95 -1.15
CA SER A 6 13.50 46.18 -1.57
C SER A 6 13.22 44.67 -1.69
N GLY A 7 12.38 44.12 -0.80
CA GLY A 7 11.93 42.73 -0.86
C GLY A 7 11.06 42.46 -2.08
N TYR A 8 10.16 43.40 -2.41
CA TYR A 8 9.31 43.32 -3.58
C TYR A 8 10.12 43.27 -4.89
N TYR A 9 11.05 44.21 -5.10
CA TYR A 9 11.87 44.22 -6.32
C TYR A 9 12.84 43.04 -6.38
N LYS A 10 13.32 42.54 -5.24
CA LYS A 10 14.14 41.32 -5.20
C LYS A 10 13.33 40.09 -5.61
N TRP A 11 12.07 39.98 -5.21
CA TRP A 11 11.16 38.93 -5.66
C TRP A 11 10.85 39.06 -7.16
N LEU A 12 10.58 40.29 -7.63
CA LEU A 12 10.32 40.58 -9.04
C LEU A 12 11.50 40.15 -9.92
N ASN A 13 12.72 40.54 -9.54
CA ASN A 13 13.93 40.17 -10.27
C ASN A 13 14.20 38.66 -10.27
N ARG A 14 13.89 37.96 -9.17
CA ARG A 14 14.02 36.49 -9.10
C ARG A 14 13.04 35.74 -10.01
N LYS A 15 11.96 36.40 -10.44
CA LYS A 15 10.97 35.82 -11.35
C LYS A 15 11.58 35.61 -12.74
N ASP A 16 12.40 36.56 -13.18
CA ASP A 16 13.11 36.53 -14.47
C ASP A 16 14.51 35.89 -14.34
N ASN A 17 15.15 36.02 -13.17
CA ASN A 17 16.46 35.48 -12.86
C ASN A 17 16.40 34.49 -11.68
N PRO A 18 15.94 33.24 -11.91
CA PRO A 18 15.88 32.23 -10.88
C PRO A 18 17.28 31.90 -10.36
N SER A 19 17.37 31.57 -9.07
CA SER A 19 18.64 31.14 -8.50
C SER A 19 19.06 29.78 -9.08
N GLU A 20 20.37 29.53 -9.12
CA GLU A 20 20.91 28.25 -9.58
C GLU A 20 20.33 27.05 -8.81
N ARG A 21 20.03 27.25 -7.53
CA ARG A 21 19.36 26.25 -6.68
C ARG A 21 17.92 25.96 -7.11
N GLU A 22 17.17 26.96 -7.58
CA GLU A 22 15.81 26.77 -8.11
C GLU A 22 15.84 26.07 -9.45
N ILE A 23 16.79 26.42 -10.32
CA ILE A 23 17.01 25.76 -11.60
C ILE A 23 17.35 24.27 -11.38
N GLN A 24 18.27 23.98 -10.46
CA GLN A 24 18.63 22.59 -10.13
C GLN A 24 17.45 21.82 -9.55
N ARG A 25 16.67 22.43 -8.64
CA ARG A 25 15.48 21.79 -8.08
C ARG A 25 14.43 21.48 -9.15
N ALA A 26 14.23 22.38 -10.13
CA ALA A 26 13.33 22.13 -11.25
C ALA A 26 13.78 20.93 -12.10
N LYS A 27 15.09 20.82 -12.37
CA LYS A 27 15.68 19.64 -13.05
C LYS A 27 15.46 18.35 -12.25
N ASP A 28 15.72 18.37 -10.94
CA ASP A 28 15.52 17.21 -10.07
C ASP A 28 14.05 16.77 -10.03
N ILE A 29 13.12 17.73 -9.92
CA ILE A 29 11.67 17.46 -9.96
C ILE A 29 11.26 16.83 -11.30
N ALA A 30 11.84 17.26 -12.42
CA ALA A 30 11.55 16.66 -13.72
C ALA A 30 11.96 15.18 -13.79
N ILE A 31 13.13 14.84 -13.23
CA ILE A 31 13.60 13.44 -13.13
C ILE A 31 12.66 12.62 -12.24
N ILE A 32 12.31 13.14 -11.07
CA ILE A 32 11.40 12.48 -10.12
C ILE A 32 10.03 12.23 -10.77
N LYS A 33 9.46 13.21 -11.48
CA LYS A 33 8.20 13.04 -12.23
C LYS A 33 8.30 11.92 -13.28
N LYS A 34 9.43 11.84 -14.00
CA LYS A 34 9.67 10.79 -15.00
C LYS A 34 9.74 9.40 -14.36
N ILE A 35 10.39 9.27 -13.21
CA ILE A 35 10.48 7.99 -12.46
C ILE A 35 9.10 7.61 -11.90
N HIS A 36 8.41 8.55 -11.25
CA HIS A 36 7.11 8.29 -10.64
C HIS A 36 6.04 7.92 -11.68
N LYS A 37 6.06 8.53 -12.88
CA LYS A 37 5.16 8.15 -13.98
C LYS A 37 5.32 6.68 -14.39
N LYS A 38 6.54 6.13 -14.33
CA LYS A 38 6.80 4.70 -14.59
C LYS A 38 6.42 3.81 -13.40
N HIS A 39 6.57 4.31 -12.18
CA HIS A 39 6.41 3.55 -10.94
C HIS A 39 5.55 4.32 -9.91
N PRO A 40 4.23 4.48 -10.15
CA PRO A 40 3.37 5.36 -9.35
C PRO A 40 3.14 4.85 -7.92
N SER A 41 3.27 3.54 -7.71
CA SER A 41 3.16 2.92 -6.38
C SER A 41 4.34 3.19 -5.45
N HIS A 42 5.48 3.62 -5.99
CA HIS A 42 6.72 3.70 -5.22
C HIS A 42 6.91 5.08 -4.59
N GLY A 43 7.34 5.09 -3.33
CA GLY A 43 7.59 6.31 -2.55
C GLY A 43 8.98 6.92 -2.80
N TYR A 44 9.21 8.09 -2.19
CA TYR A 44 10.42 8.90 -2.40
C TYR A 44 11.74 8.17 -2.08
N ARG A 45 11.76 7.26 -1.09
CA ARG A 45 12.97 6.47 -0.74
C ARG A 45 13.38 5.56 -1.88
N TRP A 46 12.41 4.92 -2.52
CA TRP A 46 12.66 4.05 -3.67
C TRP A 46 13.01 4.87 -4.92
N ILE A 47 12.34 6.00 -5.14
CA ILE A 47 12.69 6.91 -6.24
C ILE A 47 14.14 7.39 -6.12
N ARG A 48 14.60 7.70 -4.90
CA ARG A 48 15.99 8.07 -4.64
C ARG A 48 16.96 6.95 -5.04
N THR A 49 16.74 5.72 -4.57
CA THR A 49 17.64 4.60 -4.90
C THR A 49 17.65 4.30 -6.39
N TYR A 50 16.50 4.41 -7.06
CA TYR A 50 16.38 4.30 -8.50
C TYR A 50 17.16 5.41 -9.23
N ALA A 51 17.05 6.67 -8.76
CA ALA A 51 17.76 7.80 -9.33
C ALA A 51 19.28 7.66 -9.20
N VAL A 52 19.78 7.20 -8.05
CA VAL A 52 21.20 6.90 -7.84
C VAL A 52 21.69 5.85 -8.82
N LYS A 53 20.93 4.75 -8.99
CA LYS A 53 21.32 3.62 -9.85
C LYS A 53 21.26 3.93 -11.35
N HIS A 54 20.24 4.65 -11.81
CA HIS A 54 19.95 4.82 -13.24
C HIS A 54 20.30 6.20 -13.80
N TYR A 55 20.36 7.23 -12.96
CA TYR A 55 20.64 8.61 -13.38
C TYR A 55 21.94 9.16 -12.78
N GLY A 56 22.62 8.39 -11.92
CA GLY A 56 23.87 8.82 -11.28
C GLY A 56 23.72 9.99 -10.31
N VAL A 57 22.49 10.34 -9.92
CA VAL A 57 22.23 11.52 -9.08
C VAL A 57 22.24 11.13 -7.60
N ASN A 58 23.11 11.76 -6.81
CA ASN A 58 23.21 11.50 -5.38
C ASN A 58 22.42 12.54 -4.57
N TRP A 59 21.15 12.26 -4.29
CA TRP A 59 20.31 13.09 -3.43
C TRP A 59 20.34 12.63 -1.97
N SER A 60 20.03 13.52 -1.03
CA SER A 60 19.63 13.12 0.32
C SER A 60 18.18 12.65 0.36
N ASN A 61 17.82 11.84 1.35
CA ASN A 61 16.43 11.40 1.55
C ASN A 61 15.47 12.60 1.74
N GLN A 62 15.92 13.63 2.45
CA GLN A 62 15.15 14.86 2.68
C GLN A 62 14.94 15.65 1.39
N HIS A 63 15.96 15.74 0.54
CA HIS A 63 15.85 16.42 -0.76
C HIS A 63 14.84 15.73 -1.68
N ALA A 64 14.90 14.40 -1.79
CA ALA A 64 13.93 13.62 -2.56
C ALA A 64 12.50 13.78 -2.02
N HIS A 65 12.33 13.78 -0.69
CA HIS A 65 11.04 14.03 -0.05
C HIS A 65 10.49 15.42 -0.36
N LEU A 66 11.31 16.47 -0.22
CA LEU A 66 10.93 17.84 -0.55
C LEU A 66 10.54 17.99 -2.02
N CYS A 67 11.32 17.42 -2.93
CA CYS A 67 11.01 17.47 -4.36
C CYS A 67 9.70 16.74 -4.69
N CYS A 68 9.42 15.60 -4.06
CA CYS A 68 8.11 14.93 -4.20
C CYS A 68 6.98 15.81 -3.66
N LYS A 69 7.17 16.47 -2.51
CA LYS A 69 6.20 17.39 -1.92
C LYS A 69 5.91 18.59 -2.83
N TYR A 70 6.94 19.23 -3.38
CA TYR A 70 6.79 20.32 -4.35
C TYR A 70 6.10 19.89 -5.65
N ALA A 71 6.31 18.65 -6.07
CA ALA A 71 5.71 18.09 -7.26
C ALA A 71 4.27 17.58 -7.05
N GLY A 72 3.76 17.59 -5.81
CA GLY A 72 2.46 16.99 -5.46
C GLY A 72 2.43 15.46 -5.63
N ILE A 73 3.59 14.81 -5.60
CA ILE A 73 3.72 13.37 -5.83
C ILE A 73 3.49 12.63 -4.52
N MET A 74 2.48 11.76 -4.52
CA MET A 74 2.21 10.80 -3.44
C MET A 74 2.23 9.39 -4.00
N SER A 75 2.77 8.44 -3.24
CA SER A 75 2.74 7.04 -3.64
C SER A 75 1.29 6.54 -3.66
N SER A 76 0.80 6.14 -4.84
CA SER A 76 -0.49 5.47 -4.95
C SER A 76 -0.29 4.00 -4.57
N GLY A 77 -0.20 3.73 -3.27
CA GLY A 77 -0.26 2.36 -2.78
C GLY A 77 -1.59 1.76 -3.22
N LYS A 78 -1.57 0.60 -3.88
CA LYS A 78 -2.79 -0.20 -4.04
C LYS A 78 -3.16 -0.68 -2.64
N HIS A 79 -3.97 0.08 -1.91
CA HIS A 79 -4.65 -0.49 -0.75
C HIS A 79 -5.44 -1.68 -1.28
N TYR A 80 -5.26 -2.86 -0.70
CA TYR A 80 -6.04 -4.03 -1.07
C TYR A 80 -7.52 -3.62 -1.01
N ARG A 81 -8.16 -3.53 -2.18
CA ARG A 81 -9.57 -3.23 -2.28
C ARG A 81 -10.24 -4.59 -2.18
N TYR A 82 -10.88 -4.84 -1.04
CA TYR A 82 -11.68 -6.04 -0.86
C TYR A 82 -12.64 -6.16 -2.05
N VAL A 83 -12.49 -7.23 -2.80
CA VAL A 83 -13.42 -7.60 -3.87
C VAL A 83 -14.46 -8.48 -3.20
N LYS A 84 -15.72 -8.03 -3.22
CA LYS A 84 -16.82 -8.86 -2.72
C LYS A 84 -16.79 -10.17 -3.50
N PRO A 85 -16.75 -11.33 -2.83
CA PRO A 85 -16.93 -12.62 -3.50
C PRO A 85 -18.19 -12.53 -4.37
N GLY A 86 -18.14 -13.07 -5.58
CA GLY A 86 -19.33 -13.14 -6.44
C GLY A 86 -20.49 -13.81 -5.71
N ASP A 87 -21.72 -13.55 -6.13
CA ASP A 87 -22.88 -14.19 -5.51
C ASP A 87 -22.74 -15.72 -5.60
N GLU A 88 -22.85 -16.39 -4.45
CA GLU A 88 -22.85 -17.85 -4.37
C GLU A 88 -23.94 -18.39 -5.29
N ARG A 89 -23.53 -19.08 -6.37
CA ARG A 89 -24.46 -19.58 -7.40
C ARG A 89 -25.41 -20.65 -6.86
N ILE A 90 -25.11 -21.27 -5.73
CA ILE A 90 -25.87 -22.38 -5.15
C ILE A 90 -25.96 -22.20 -3.64
N LYS A 91 -27.12 -21.77 -3.15
CA LYS A 91 -27.43 -21.74 -1.71
C LYS A 91 -28.03 -23.09 -1.32
N TYR A 92 -27.29 -23.87 -0.55
CA TYR A 92 -27.83 -25.08 0.07
C TYR A 92 -28.66 -24.71 1.30
N LYS A 93 -29.72 -25.48 1.56
CA LYS A 93 -30.49 -25.32 2.79
C LYS A 93 -29.58 -25.68 3.96
N ASN A 94 -29.36 -24.73 4.87
CA ASN A 94 -28.65 -25.02 6.11
C ASN A 94 -29.54 -25.92 6.99
N LEU A 95 -29.25 -27.23 6.98
CA LEU A 95 -29.98 -28.24 7.75
C LEU A 95 -29.71 -28.12 9.27
N ILE A 96 -28.66 -27.39 9.65
CA ILE A 96 -28.16 -27.28 11.03
C ILE A 96 -28.63 -25.97 11.69
N ASN A 97 -29.34 -25.09 10.96
CA ASN A 97 -29.53 -23.66 11.30
C ASN A 97 -30.37 -23.31 12.55
N ALA A 98 -30.62 -24.29 13.43
CA ALA A 98 -31.18 -24.11 14.78
C ALA A 98 -30.88 -25.33 15.69
N SER A 99 -30.17 -26.36 15.20
CA SER A 99 -30.06 -27.66 15.88
C SER A 99 -28.85 -27.79 16.80
N TRP A 100 -27.98 -26.78 16.90
CA TRP A 100 -26.78 -26.83 17.75
C TRP A 100 -27.08 -27.13 19.22
N GLN A 101 -28.22 -26.65 19.74
CA GLN A 101 -28.68 -26.91 21.12
C GLN A 101 -29.34 -28.29 21.29
N TYR A 102 -29.70 -28.95 20.19
CA TYR A 102 -30.41 -30.23 20.19
C TYR A 102 -29.50 -31.42 19.89
N LEU A 103 -28.20 -31.18 19.75
CA LEU A 103 -27.21 -32.24 19.59
C LEU A 103 -27.15 -33.05 20.88
N SER A 104 -27.47 -34.34 20.78
CA SER A 104 -27.70 -35.20 21.95
C SER A 104 -26.66 -36.31 22.10
N ARG A 105 -25.98 -36.68 21.00
CA ARG A 105 -25.04 -37.81 20.96
C ARG A 105 -23.74 -37.45 20.24
N PRO A 106 -22.56 -37.93 20.70
CA PRO A 106 -21.31 -37.73 19.99
C PRO A 106 -21.41 -38.17 18.51
N LEU A 107 -20.66 -37.50 17.64
CA LEU A 107 -20.59 -37.77 16.19
C LEU A 107 -21.89 -37.52 15.42
N GLU A 108 -22.88 -36.84 15.99
CA GLU A 108 -24.11 -36.44 15.29
C GLU A 108 -23.84 -35.38 14.22
N VAL A 109 -22.96 -34.43 14.52
CA VAL A 109 -22.49 -33.40 13.57
C VAL A 109 -20.98 -33.26 13.71
N ILE A 110 -20.27 -33.50 12.61
CA ILE A 110 -18.82 -33.31 12.51
C ILE A 110 -18.57 -32.13 11.60
N VAL A 111 -17.82 -31.15 12.10
CA VAL A 111 -17.35 -30.02 11.31
C VAL A 111 -15.95 -30.33 10.81
N SER A 112 -15.77 -30.34 9.50
CA SER A 112 -14.46 -30.45 8.88
C SER A 112 -13.99 -29.09 8.38
N ASP A 113 -12.74 -28.74 8.63
CA ASP A 113 -12.09 -27.59 7.99
C ASP A 113 -10.70 -28.00 7.49
N MET A 114 -10.32 -27.43 6.34
CA MET A 114 -9.06 -27.73 5.69
C MET A 114 -8.23 -26.46 5.62
N THR A 115 -7.07 -26.50 6.27
CA THR A 115 -6.12 -25.39 6.28
C THR A 115 -4.77 -25.86 5.79
N ALA A 116 -4.01 -24.97 5.18
CA ALA A 116 -2.69 -25.28 4.70
C ALA A 116 -1.69 -24.22 5.13
N PHE A 117 -0.48 -24.65 5.47
CA PHE A 117 0.56 -23.76 5.96
C PHE A 117 1.95 -24.24 5.55
N TYR A 118 2.88 -23.29 5.45
CA TYR A 118 4.27 -23.54 5.10
C TYR A 118 5.16 -23.51 6.34
N VAL A 119 5.91 -24.58 6.60
CA VAL A 119 6.89 -24.64 7.69
C VAL A 119 8.22 -25.15 7.14
N LYS A 120 9.30 -24.40 7.37
CA LYS A 120 10.67 -24.73 6.94
C LYS A 120 10.79 -25.12 5.45
N GLY A 121 10.07 -24.41 4.58
CA GLY A 121 10.08 -24.65 3.14
C GLY A 121 9.27 -25.86 2.67
N LYS A 122 8.54 -26.53 3.57
CA LYS A 122 7.60 -27.60 3.24
C LYS A 122 6.15 -27.14 3.38
N TYR A 123 5.32 -27.53 2.43
CA TYR A 123 3.88 -27.29 2.46
C TYR A 123 3.20 -28.43 3.20
N TYR A 124 2.35 -28.06 4.16
CA TYR A 124 1.53 -28.99 4.92
C TYR A 124 0.06 -28.65 4.71
N GLU A 125 -0.73 -29.69 4.56
CA GLU A 125 -2.18 -29.63 4.50
C GLU A 125 -2.73 -30.33 5.74
N LEU A 126 -3.55 -29.62 6.49
CA LEU A 126 -4.13 -30.06 7.74
C LEU A 126 -5.64 -30.10 7.58
N THR A 127 -6.22 -31.30 7.68
CA THR A 127 -7.66 -31.49 7.76
C THR A 127 -8.05 -31.71 9.22
N LEU A 128 -8.89 -30.83 9.75
CA LEU A 128 -9.42 -30.93 11.10
C LEU A 128 -10.82 -31.50 11.05
N TYR A 129 -11.12 -32.46 11.93
CA TYR A 129 -12.47 -32.95 12.18
C TYR A 129 -12.79 -32.69 13.64
N ILE A 130 -13.88 -31.95 13.89
CA ILE A 130 -14.30 -31.60 15.24
C ILE A 130 -15.75 -32.03 15.44
N ASP A 131 -15.99 -32.81 16.49
CA ASP A 131 -17.35 -33.12 16.93
C ASP A 131 -18.00 -31.86 17.52
N ALA A 132 -19.17 -31.49 17.00
CA ALA A 132 -19.87 -30.28 17.37
C ALA A 132 -20.31 -30.25 18.84
N ILE A 133 -20.59 -31.40 19.46
CA ILE A 133 -21.02 -31.50 20.87
C ILE A 133 -19.91 -31.14 21.85
N GLN A 134 -18.65 -31.41 21.49
CA GLN A 134 -17.53 -31.19 22.40
C GLN A 134 -17.14 -29.72 22.52
N LYS A 135 -17.71 -28.83 21.68
CA LYS A 135 -17.50 -27.38 21.76
C LYS A 135 -18.38 -26.76 22.85
N LYS A 136 -17.90 -26.77 24.09
CA LYS A 136 -18.23 -25.71 25.04
C LYS A 136 -17.44 -24.46 24.62
N PHE A 137 -18.12 -23.44 24.13
CA PHE A 137 -17.53 -22.10 23.92
C PHE A 137 -17.48 -21.35 25.25
#